data_AF-A0AAN8LDH9-F1
#
_entry.id   AF-A0AAN8LDH9-F1
#
_cell.length_a   1.000
_cell.length_b   1.000
_cell.length_c   1.000
_cell.angle_alpha   90.00
_cell.angle_beta   90.00
_cell.angle_gamma   90.00
#
_symmetry.space_group_name_H-M   'P 1'
#
loop_
_entity.id
_entity.type
_entity.pdbx_description
1 polymer ?
#
loop_
_entity_poly.entity_id
_entity_poly.type
_entity_poly.pdbx_seq_one_letter_code
_entity_poly.pdbx_strand_id
1 'polypeptide(L)' 'MCTNMRALELKTEGFTVKSTMKNSVVVGPPAAGAFRERPAKPTAFRKFYERGDFPIALEHDTKGNRIAWKVG' A
#
# COMPACT_ATOMS: atom_id res chain seq x y z
N MET A 1 38.16 -18.64 34.07
CA MET A 1 36.72 -18.44 33.80
C MET A 1 36.62 -17.34 32.75
N CYS A 2 36.44 -17.70 31.49
CA CYS A 2 36.35 -16.73 30.39
C CYS A 2 34.90 -16.23 30.33
N THR A 3 34.62 -15.06 30.91
CA THR A 3 33.29 -14.44 30.81
C THR A 3 33.08 -13.99 29.38
N ASN A 4 32.17 -14.69 28.69
CA ASN A 4 31.71 -14.42 27.34
C ASN A 4 31.05 -13.02 27.30
N MET A 5 31.88 -11.97 27.15
CA MET A 5 31.43 -10.60 26.95
C MET A 5 30.90 -10.45 25.52
N ARG A 6 29.72 -11.03 25.25
CA ARG A 6 28.85 -10.43 24.24
C ARG A 6 28.34 -9.14 24.87
N ALA A 7 29.12 -8.07 24.72
CA ALA A 7 28.69 -6.73 25.06
C ALA A 7 27.29 -6.52 24.45
N LEU A 8 26.33 -6.11 25.28
CA LEU A 8 24.96 -5.87 24.87
C LEU A 8 24.96 -4.87 23.71
N GLU A 9 24.63 -5.35 22.52
CA GLU A 9 24.50 -4.54 21.32
C GLU A 9 23.39 -3.50 21.54
N LEU A 10 23.76 -2.22 21.53
CA LEU A 10 22.84 -1.10 21.74
C LEU A 10 22.13 -0.79 20.41
N LYS A 11 20.86 -1.16 20.28
CA LYS A 11 20.04 -0.73 19.14
C LYS A 11 19.69 0.75 19.25
N THR A 12 19.89 1.51 18.17
CA THR A 12 19.65 2.95 18.14
C THR A 12 19.00 3.38 16.82
N GLU A 13 18.26 4.47 16.87
CA GLU A 13 17.75 5.13 15.65
C GLU A 13 18.89 5.80 14.89
N GLY A 14 18.70 5.97 13.59
CA GLY A 14 19.62 6.74 12.75
C GLY A 14 19.67 8.21 13.17
N PHE A 15 20.75 8.90 12.80
CA PHE A 15 20.90 10.35 13.03
C PHE A 15 20.87 10.79 14.51
N THR A 16 21.24 9.90 15.44
CA THR A 16 21.37 10.23 16.87
C THR A 16 22.82 10.11 17.34
N VAL A 17 23.20 10.81 18.42
CA VAL A 17 24.56 10.70 19.01
C VAL A 17 24.91 9.26 19.42
N LYS A 18 23.91 8.47 19.82
CA LYS A 18 24.07 7.06 20.20
C LYS A 18 24.47 6.17 19.03
N SER A 19 24.10 6.55 17.80
CA SER A 19 24.45 5.81 16.58
C SER A 19 25.96 5.79 16.28
N THR A 20 26.74 6.69 16.89
CA THR A 20 28.20 6.74 16.75
C THR A 20 28.95 6.07 17.92
N MET A 21 28.23 5.53 18.92
CA MET A 21 28.84 4.89 20.09
C MET A 21 29.35 3.48 19.77
N LYS A 22 30.37 3.01 20.50
CA LYS A 22 30.86 1.63 20.40
C LYS A 22 29.76 0.64 20.78
N ASN A 23 29.70 -0.48 20.07
CA ASN A 23 28.68 -1.54 20.23
C ASN A 23 27.25 -1.06 19.94
N SER A 24 27.08 0.00 19.14
CA SER A 24 25.77 0.44 18.69
C SER A 24 25.46 -0.08 17.28
N VAL A 25 24.20 -0.45 17.05
CA VAL A 25 23.69 -0.87 15.74
C VAL A 25 22.45 -0.05 15.39
N VAL A 26 22.51 0.57 14.21
CA VAL A 26 21.42 1.42 13.70
C VAL A 26 20.31 0.54 13.14
N VAL A 27 19.10 0.75 13.64
CA VAL A 27 17.91 0.09 13.09
C VAL A 27 17.62 0.67 11.70
N GLY A 28 17.35 -0.20 10.72
CA GLY A 28 16.98 0.23 9.37
C GLY A 28 15.71 1.07 9.35
N PRO A 29 15.46 1.81 8.25
CA PRO A 29 14.26 2.62 8.12
C PRO A 29 13.00 1.74 8.16
N PRO A 30 11.85 2.27 8.62
CA PRO A 30 10.60 1.55 8.58
C PRO A 30 10.24 1.18 7.13
N ALA A 31 9.50 0.08 6.97
CA ALA A 31 9.04 -0.34 5.65
C ALA A 31 8.17 0.77 5.02
N ALA A 32 8.56 1.25 3.84
CA ALA A 32 7.86 2.32 3.13
C ALA A 32 6.41 1.95 2.73
N GLY A 33 6.08 0.65 2.70
CA GLY A 33 4.74 0.17 2.35
C GLY A 33 4.34 0.46 0.90
N ALA A 34 5.31 0.59 -0.02
CA ALA A 34 5.06 0.93 -1.43
C ALA A 34 4.10 -0.05 -2.11
N PHE A 35 4.21 -1.34 -1.80
CA PHE A 35 3.36 -2.40 -2.34
C PHE A 35 2.18 -2.78 -1.44
N ARG A 36 1.98 -2.06 -0.33
CA ARG A 36 0.82 -2.34 0.53
C ARG A 36 -0.44 -1.94 -0.23
N GLU A 37 -1.36 -2.90 -0.37
CA GLU A 37 -2.66 -2.62 -0.96
C GLU A 37 -3.34 -1.47 -0.22
N ARG A 38 -3.92 -0.55 -0.98
CA ARG A 38 -4.66 0.59 -0.45
C ARG A 38 -6.13 0.37 -0.80
N PRO A 39 -7.06 0.48 0.17
CA PRO A 39 -8.47 0.34 -0.13
C PRO A 39 -8.89 1.39 -1.18
N ALA A 40 -9.60 0.94 -2.20
CA ALA A 40 -10.10 1.82 -3.24
C ALA A 40 -11.16 2.78 -2.66
N LYS A 41 -11.01 4.08 -2.93
CA LYS A 41 -12.03 5.07 -2.58
C LYS A 41 -13.26 4.89 -3.50
N PRO A 42 -14.47 5.24 -3.03
CA PRO A 42 -15.65 5.29 -3.91
C PRO A 42 -15.37 6.17 -5.13
N THR A 43 -15.63 5.64 -6.33
CA THR A 43 -15.37 6.35 -7.59
C THR A 43 -16.59 7.17 -8.00
N ALA A 44 -16.34 8.30 -8.67
CA ALA A 44 -17.42 9.08 -9.28
C ALA A 44 -18.17 8.25 -10.34
N PHE A 45 -17.45 7.40 -11.08
CA PHE A 45 -18.03 6.47 -12.04
C PHE A 45 -19.14 5.61 -11.43
N ARG A 46 -18.88 4.99 -10.26
CA ARG A 46 -19.89 4.18 -9.56
C ARG A 46 -21.13 5.00 -9.21
N LYS A 47 -20.95 6.23 -8.70
CA LYS A 47 -22.06 7.13 -8.36
C LYS A 47 -22.90 7.52 -9.58
N PHE A 48 -22.28 7.86 -10.70
CA PHE A 48 -22.99 8.22 -11.93
C PHE A 48 -23.67 7.01 -12.59
N TYR A 49 -23.05 5.84 -12.50
CA TYR A 49 -23.62 4.59 -12.98
C TYR A 49 -24.87 4.20 -12.19
N GLU A 50 -24.82 4.24 -10.85
CA GLU A 50 -25.96 3.91 -9.97
C GLU A 50 -27.14 4.88 -10.14
N ARG A 51 -26.89 6.15 -10.48
CA ARG A 51 -27.96 7.11 -10.80
C ARG A 51 -28.54 6.96 -12.20
N GLY A 52 -27.81 6.34 -13.13
CA GLY A 52 -28.21 6.22 -14.54
C GLY A 52 -27.89 7.45 -15.40
N ASP A 53 -26.95 8.30 -14.98
CA ASP A 53 -26.54 9.50 -15.72
C ASP A 53 -25.79 9.17 -17.02
N PHE A 54 -25.13 8.01 -17.08
CA PHE A 54 -24.40 7.61 -18.28
C PHE A 54 -25.31 6.90 -19.29
N PRO A 55 -25.18 7.18 -20.60
CA PRO A 55 -25.93 6.50 -21.65
C PRO A 55 -25.31 5.13 -21.97
N ILE A 56 -25.07 4.31 -20.94
CA ILE A 56 -24.39 3.03 -21.03
C ILE A 56 -25.31 1.96 -20.42
N ALA A 57 -25.44 0.82 -21.11
CA ALA A 57 -26.08 -0.39 -20.58
C ALA A 57 -25.22 -1.62 -20.85
N LEU A 58 -25.38 -2.64 -20.01
CA LEU A 58 -24.83 -3.96 -20.26
C LEU A 58 -25.83 -4.75 -21.13
N GLU A 59 -25.40 -5.12 -22.33
CA GLU A 59 -26.12 -6.04 -23.21
C GLU A 59 -25.68 -7.46 -22.90
N HIS A 60 -26.63 -8.32 -22.51
CA HIS A 60 -26.38 -9.74 -22.28
C HIS A 60 -26.76 -10.52 -23.55
N ASP A 61 -25.77 -10.85 -24.38
CA ASP A 61 -25.95 -11.73 -25.53
C ASP A 61 -25.40 -13.13 -25.21
N THR A 62 -25.91 -14.14 -25.89
CA THR A 62 -25.45 -15.54 -25.84
C THR A 62 -23.97 -15.72 -26.17
N LYS A 63 -23.36 -14.75 -26.88
CA LYS A 63 -21.94 -14.71 -27.23
C LYS A 63 -21.07 -13.97 -26.20
N GLY A 64 -21.66 -13.38 -25.16
CA GLY A 64 -20.97 -12.63 -24.12
C GLY A 64 -21.57 -11.24 -23.85
N ASN A 65 -21.09 -10.59 -22.79
CA ASN A 65 -21.56 -9.27 -22.40
C ASN A 65 -20.94 -8.17 -23.28
N ARG A 66 -21.76 -7.31 -23.84
CA ARG A 66 -21.35 -6.14 -24.63
C ARG A 66 -21.83 -4.84 -23.99
N ILE A 67 -21.17 -3.74 -24.30
CA ILE A 67 -21.61 -2.41 -23.86
C ILE A 67 -22.51 -1.83 -24.95
N ALA A 68 -23.75 -1.53 -24.59
CA ALA A 68 -24.69 -0.80 -25.43
C ALA A 68 -24.64 0.70 -25.10
N TRP A 69 -24.48 1.53 -26.13
CA TRP A 69 -24.57 2.99 -26.01
C TRP A 69 -26.00 3.42 -26.30
N LYS A 70 -26.61 4.16 -25.37
CA LYS A 70 -28.01 4.61 -25.47
C LYS A 70 -28.18 5.90 -26.27
N VAL A 71 -27.10 6.57 -26.64
CA VAL A 71 -27.11 7.77 -27.49
C VAL A 71 -26.44 7.39 -28.80
N GLY A 72 -27.25 7.27 -29.83
CA GLY A 72 -26.87 7.11 -31.23
C GLY A 72 -27.53 8.19 -32.06
#